data_AF-A0A0B2SA37-F1
#
_entry.id   AF-A0A0B2SA37-F1
#
_cell.length_a   1.000
_cell.length_b   1.000
_cell.length_c   1.000
_cell.angle_alpha   90.00
_cell.angle_beta   90.00
_cell.angle_gamma   90.00
#
_symmetry.space_group_name_H-M   'P 1'
#
loop_
_entity.id
_entity.type
_entity.pdbx_description
1 polymer ?
#
loop_
_entity_poly.entity_id
_entity_poly.type
_entity_poly.pdbx_seq_one_letter_code
_entity_poly.pdbx_strand_id
1 'polypeptide(L)' 'MHYLVFKFWVSSRSYVFIDNWTKEFVNRRSLQINDEIGFHWNSYKNQFDFSVLARASSARDQTP' A
#
# COMPACT_ATOMS: atom_id res chain seq x y z
N MET A 1 -4.19 3.56 -15.77
CA MET A 1 -4.97 3.55 -14.52
C MET A 1 -5.01 2.13 -14.00
N HIS A 2 -4.88 1.95 -12.68
CA HIS A 2 -4.89 0.64 -12.03
C HIS A 2 -6.15 0.53 -11.19
N TYR A 3 -6.84 -0.61 -11.25
CA TYR A 3 -8.06 -0.86 -10.49
C TYR A 3 -7.76 -1.76 -9.30
N LEU A 4 -8.18 -1.32 -8.12
CA LEU A 4 -8.02 -2.03 -6.86
C LEU A 4 -9.41 -2.29 -6.28
N VAL A 5 -9.59 -3.44 -5.63
CA VAL A 5 -10.83 -3.73 -4.91
C VAL A 5 -10.67 -3.27 -3.47
N PHE A 6 -11.43 -2.25 -3.09
CA PHE A 6 -11.56 -1.80 -1.71
C PHE A 6 -12.79 -2.43 -1.07
N LYS A 7 -12.60 -3.30 -0.07
CA LYS A 7 -13.68 -4.10 0.53
C LYS A 7 -13.67 -3.98 2.05
N PHE A 8 -14.85 -3.92 2.63
CA PHE A 8 -15.03 -4.10 4.07
C PHE A 8 -15.14 -5.60 4.40
N TRP A 9 -14.28 -6.09 5.29
CA TRP A 9 -14.35 -7.44 5.82
C TRP A 9 -14.99 -7.43 7.21
N VAL A 10 -16.19 -8.01 7.29
CA VAL A 10 -17.00 -8.02 8.52
C VAL A 10 -16.31 -8.79 9.65
N SER A 11 -15.63 -9.90 9.33
CA SER A 11 -14.95 -10.75 10.30
C SER A 11 -13.86 -10.02 11.09
N SER A 12 -13.11 -9.13 10.43
CA SER A 12 -12.07 -8.32 11.07
C SER A 12 -12.52 -6.90 11.40
N ARG A 13 -13.74 -6.51 10.98
CA ARG A 13 -14.26 -5.13 11.03
C ARG A 13 -13.30 -4.09 10.44
N SER A 14 -12.62 -4.44 9.35
CA SER A 14 -11.62 -3.59 8.71
C SER A 14 -11.86 -3.43 7.22
N TYR A 15 -11.39 -2.32 6.68
CA TYR A 15 -11.29 -2.13 5.25
C TYR A 15 -9.97 -2.66 4.74
N VAL A 16 -10.01 -3.37 3.62
CA VAL A 16 -8.85 -4.01 3.00
C VAL A 16 -8.80 -3.73 1.51
N PHE A 17 -7.58 -3.56 0.98
CA PHE A 17 -7.33 -3.63 -0.44
C PHE A 17 -7.00 -5.08 -0.81
N ILE A 18 -7.75 -5.64 -1.76
CA ILE A 18 -7.60 -7.03 -2.21
C ILE A 18 -7.36 -7.09 -3.72
N ASP A 19 -7.17 -8.30 -4.23
CA ASP A 19 -6.99 -8.62 -5.65
C ASP A 19 -5.73 -7.94 -6.24
N ASN A 20 -5.89 -7.00 -7.17
CA ASN A 20 -4.80 -6.32 -7.87
C ASN A 20 -3.85 -5.51 -6.96
N TRP A 21 -4.16 -5.33 -5.67
CA TRP A 21 -3.26 -4.66 -4.73
C TRP A 21 -1.85 -5.24 -4.74
N THR A 22 -1.74 -6.56 -4.60
CA THR A 22 -0.44 -7.23 -4.55
C THR A 22 0.30 -7.12 -5.88
N LYS A 23 -0.40 -7.34 -7.01
CA LYS A 23 0.23 -7.31 -8.33
C LYS A 23 0.61 -5.90 -8.79
N GLU A 24 -0.32 -4.96 -8.75
CA GLU A 24 -0.19 -3.65 -9.39
C GLU A 24 0.50 -2.61 -8.49
N PHE A 25 0.53 -2.85 -7.17
CA PHE A 25 1.18 -1.97 -6.23
C PHE A 25 2.37 -2.63 -5.53
N VAL A 26 2.15 -3.71 -4.78
CA VAL A 26 3.21 -4.34 -3.95
C VAL A 26 4.38 -4.83 -4.81
N ASN A 27 4.11 -5.72 -5.76
CA ASN A 27 5.13 -6.32 -6.61
C ASN A 27 5.75 -5.29 -7.54
N ARG A 28 4.94 -4.44 -8.18
CA ARG A 28 5.42 -3.41 -9.11
C ARG A 28 6.36 -2.40 -8.45
N ARG A 29 6.18 -2.11 -7.16
CA ARG A 29 7.02 -1.17 -6.38
C ARG A 29 8.04 -1.88 -5.49
N SER A 30 8.14 -3.20 -5.57
CA SER A 30 8.98 -4.06 -4.72
C SER A 30 8.85 -3.72 -3.24
N LEU A 31 7.62 -3.48 -2.77
CA LEU A 31 7.33 -3.12 -1.38
C LEU A 31 7.79 -4.21 -0.42
N GLN A 32 8.47 -3.80 0.65
CA GLN A 32 8.94 -4.67 1.71
C GLN A 32 8.17 -4.41 3.01
N ILE A 33 8.26 -5.37 3.94
CA ILE A 33 7.77 -5.16 5.30
C ILE A 33 8.49 -3.94 5.89
N ASN A 34 7.74 -3.09 6.61
CA ASN A 34 8.17 -1.80 7.17
C ASN A 34 8.36 -0.65 6.16
N ASP A 35 8.06 -0.82 4.88
CA ASP A 35 7.88 0.32 3.99
C ASP A 35 6.62 1.10 4.39
N GLU A 36 6.74 2.43 4.45
CA GLU A 36 5.62 3.31 4.73
C GLU A 36 4.96 3.76 3.44
N ILE A 37 3.64 3.61 3.37
CA ILE A 37 2.84 4.01 2.21
C ILE A 37 1.84 5.09 2.57
N GLY A 38 1.72 6.07 1.69
CA GLY A 38 0.75 7.15 1.76
C GLY A 38 -0.43 6.86 0.85
N PHE A 39 -1.60 7.28 1.31
CA PHE A 39 -2.87 7.17 0.60
C PHE A 39 -3.61 8.49 0.69
N HIS A 40 -3.97 9.06 -0.48
CA HIS A 40 -4.77 10.27 -0.52
C HIS A 40 -5.89 10.15 -1.57
N TRP A 41 -7.07 10.69 -1.23
CA TRP A 41 -8.17 10.84 -2.17
C TRP A 41 -7.96 12.08 -3.03
N ASN A 42 -7.79 11.87 -4.33
CA ASN A 42 -7.70 12.93 -5.32
C ASN A 42 -9.10 13.22 -5.87
N SER A 43 -9.75 14.26 -5.35
CA SER A 43 -11.11 14.64 -5.75
C SER A 43 -11.21 15.09 -7.21
N TYR A 44 -10.15 15.65 -7.79
CA TYR A 44 -10.15 16.07 -9.20
C TYR A 44 -10.18 14.88 -10.16
N LYS A 45 -9.57 13.76 -9.75
CA LYS A 45 -9.48 12.53 -10.56
C LYS A 45 -10.47 11.45 -10.12
N ASN A 46 -11.20 11.69 -9.03
CA ASN A 46 -12.07 10.71 -8.36
C ASN A 46 -11.37 9.36 -8.14
N GLN A 47 -10.10 9.42 -7.72
CA GLN A 47 -9.27 8.23 -7.54
C GLN A 47 -8.39 8.36 -6.30
N PHE A 48 -7.87 7.24 -5.84
CA PHE A 48 -6.85 7.23 -4.81
C PHE A 48 -5.45 7.25 -5.43
N ASP A 49 -4.63 8.21 -5.00
CA ASP A 49 -3.21 8.19 -5.33
C ASP A 49 -2.44 7.53 -4.19
N PHE A 50 -1.59 6.57 -4.57
CA PHE A 50 -0.75 5.82 -3.65
C PHE A 50 0.73 6.14 -3.91
N SER A 51 1.48 6.34 -2.83
CA SER A 51 2.91 6.62 -2.87
C SER A 51 3.63 5.83 -1.79
N VAL A 52 4.88 5.47 -2.06
CA VAL A 52 5.79 5.00 -1.01
C VAL A 52 6.45 6.24 -0.42
N LEU A 53 6.24 6.50 0.86
CA LEU A 53 6.72 7.70 1.56
C LEU A 53 8.13 7.48 2.10
N ALA A 54 8.36 6.32 2.72
CA ALA A 54 9.64 5.91 3.26
C ALA A 54 9.88 4.43 2.94
N ARG A 55 11.13 4.11 2.63
CA ARG A 55 11.57 2.71 2.51
C ARG A 55 12.05 2.24 3.87
N ALA A 56 11.80 0.96 4.17
CA ALA A 56 12.40 0.29 5.30
C ALA A 56 13.92 0.53 5.25
N SER A 57 14.46 1.12 6.31
CA SER A 57 15.90 1.29 6.41
C SER A 57 16.52 -0.09 6.59
N SER A 58 17.39 -0.50 5.66
CA SER A 58 18.22 -1.71 5.77
C SER A 58 19.25 -1.64 6.91
N ALA A 59 19.17 -0.64 7.79
CA ALA A 59 20.17 -0.28 8.78
C ALA A 59 19.72 -0.52 10.24
N ARG A 60 18.74 -1.39 10.48
CA ARG A 60 18.42 -1.86 11.86
C ARG A 60 18.98 -3.24 12.21
N ASP A 61 19.76 -3.84 11.31
CA ASP A 61 20.50 -5.10 11.56
C ASP A 61 22.03 -4.89 11.63
N GLN A 62 22.48 -3.75 12.14
CA GLN A 62 23.88 -3.57 12.57
C GLN A 62 23.90 -3.12 14.03
N THR A 63 23.89 -4.10 14.94
CA THR A 63 24.47 -3.94 16.27
C THR A 63 25.27 -5.20 16.61
N PRO A 64 26.47 -5.08 17.23
CA PRO A 64 27.37 -6.20 17.54
C PRO A 64 26.79 -7.15 18.59
#